data_AF-A0A257UMZ2-F1
#
_entry.id   AF-A0A257UMZ2-F1
#
_cell.length_a   1.000
_cell.length_b   1.000
_cell.length_c   1.000
_cell.angle_alpha   90.00
_cell.angle_beta   90.00
_cell.angle_gamma   90.00
#
_symmetry.space_group_name_H-M   'P 1'
#
loop_
_entity.id
_entity.type
_entity.pdbx_description
1 polymer ?
#
loop_
_entity_poly.entity_id
_entity_poly.type
_entity_poly.pdbx_seq_one_letter_code
_entity_poly.pdbx_strand_id
1 'polypeptide(L)'
;MSDHSTTPTAEPASVATATALIADYTAAHTEFQKLQISILRKAKPILFGALKAAGINRVTVSFDGSGDSGQIESIEAYRAENQPIDLPAEPIPYPFATMEERYEPCSETPSGQRCAGYEVQEIEKSSLIQNIIKEIFWDFIGAKHDGWEDGEGGYGECVFDTEIETIRLEMNARYTETNYFEHEM
;
A
#
# COMPACT_ATOMS: atom_id res chain seq x y z
N MET A 1 30.67 -59.14 -6.19
CA MET A 1 30.58 -57.84 -6.87
C MET A 1 29.63 -57.01 -6.04
N SER A 2 30.18 -56.20 -5.15
CA SER A 2 29.41 -55.30 -4.28
C SER A 2 29.84 -53.91 -4.67
N ASP A 3 28.92 -53.11 -5.20
CA ASP A 3 29.08 -51.66 -5.21
C ASP A 3 27.84 -51.06 -4.56
N HIS A 4 28.10 -50.38 -3.46
CA HIS A 4 27.14 -49.68 -2.64
C HIS A 4 26.67 -48.42 -3.37
N SER A 5 25.37 -48.33 -3.60
CA SER A 5 24.69 -47.11 -4.03
C SER A 5 24.83 -46.05 -2.93
N THR A 6 25.50 -44.93 -3.23
CA THR A 6 25.46 -43.74 -2.39
C THR A 6 24.49 -42.75 -3.03
N THR A 7 23.28 -42.68 -2.50
CA THR A 7 22.33 -41.60 -2.81
C THR A 7 22.89 -40.31 -2.21
N PRO A 8 23.02 -39.20 -2.97
CA PRO A 8 23.43 -37.93 -2.39
C PRO A 8 22.32 -37.41 -1.48
N THR A 9 22.61 -37.34 -0.18
CA THR A 9 21.84 -36.58 0.79
C THR A 9 21.94 -35.10 0.43
N ALA A 10 20.82 -34.46 0.08
CA ALA A 10 20.77 -33.01 -0.07
C ALA A 10 20.93 -32.35 1.32
N GLU A 11 22.09 -31.74 1.56
CA GLU A 11 22.43 -30.94 2.73
C GLU A 11 21.80 -29.51 2.68
N PRO A 12 21.70 -28.79 3.82
CA PRO A 12 20.66 -27.82 4.16
C PRO A 12 20.87 -26.38 3.62
N ALA A 13 21.51 -26.23 2.47
CA ALA A 13 21.86 -24.92 1.90
C ALA A 13 20.64 -24.05 1.48
N SER A 14 19.43 -24.61 1.40
CA SER A 14 18.23 -23.91 0.92
C SER A 14 17.51 -23.07 1.98
N VAL A 15 17.53 -23.48 3.26
CA VAL A 15 16.74 -22.81 4.31
C VAL A 15 17.44 -21.55 4.83
N ALA A 16 18.76 -21.59 5.00
CA ALA A 16 19.55 -20.43 5.46
C ALA A 16 19.43 -19.22 4.49
N THR A 17 19.38 -19.50 3.19
CA THR A 17 19.23 -18.49 2.13
C THR A 17 17.83 -17.86 2.15
N ALA A 18 16.77 -18.66 2.40
CA ALA A 18 15.40 -18.15 2.49
C ALA A 18 15.20 -17.28 3.74
N THR A 19 15.78 -17.65 4.88
CA THR A 19 15.69 -16.86 6.13
C THR A 19 16.39 -15.51 6.00
N ALA A 20 17.57 -15.45 5.36
CA ALA A 20 18.27 -14.20 5.10
C ALA A 20 17.46 -13.27 4.17
N LEU A 21 16.88 -13.82 3.10
CA LEU A 21 16.02 -13.06 2.18
C LEU A 21 14.78 -12.48 2.89
N ILE A 22 14.13 -13.27 3.75
CA ILE A 22 12.98 -12.81 4.53
C ILE A 22 13.42 -11.70 5.51
N ALA A 23 14.59 -11.82 6.14
CA ALA A 23 15.10 -10.80 7.06
C ALA A 23 15.40 -9.48 6.33
N ASP A 24 16.05 -9.54 5.16
CA ASP A 24 16.36 -8.36 4.34
C ASP A 24 15.08 -7.69 3.84
N TYR A 25 14.10 -8.47 3.35
CA TYR A 25 12.78 -7.95 2.99
C TYR A 25 12.09 -7.29 4.18
N THR A 26 12.06 -7.95 5.34
CA THR A 26 11.36 -7.43 6.53
C THR A 26 12.00 -6.12 7.01
N ALA A 27 13.33 -6.03 6.99
CA ALA A 27 14.06 -4.82 7.34
C ALA A 27 13.76 -3.67 6.38
N ALA A 28 13.84 -3.93 5.08
CA ALA A 28 13.53 -2.93 4.05
C ALA A 28 12.06 -2.52 4.06
N HIS A 29 11.13 -3.46 4.26
CA HIS A 29 9.71 -3.16 4.38
C HIS A 29 9.43 -2.26 5.61
N THR A 30 10.10 -2.52 6.73
CA THR A 30 10.00 -1.68 7.93
C THR A 30 10.54 -0.27 7.67
N GLU A 31 11.65 -0.14 6.95
CA GLU A 31 12.20 1.16 6.54
C GLU A 31 11.26 1.89 5.58
N PHE A 32 10.72 1.17 4.60
CA PHE A 32 9.76 1.68 3.62
C PHE A 32 8.50 2.21 4.29
N GLN A 33 7.90 1.48 5.22
CA GLN A 33 6.73 1.93 5.98
C GLN A 33 7.02 3.22 6.77
N LYS A 34 8.19 3.32 7.41
CA LYS A 34 8.62 4.54 8.11
C LYS A 34 8.77 5.72 7.14
N LEU A 35 9.34 5.46 5.96
CA LEU A 35 9.50 6.47 4.94
C LEU A 35 8.14 6.92 4.38
N GLN A 36 7.22 6.01 4.08
CA GLN A 36 5.86 6.33 3.62
C GLN A 36 5.16 7.30 4.56
N ILE A 37 5.22 7.08 5.88
CA ILE A 37 4.65 8.01 6.86
C ILE A 37 5.28 9.41 6.75
N SER A 38 6.60 9.49 6.55
CA SER A 38 7.30 10.76 6.32
C SER A 38 6.84 11.44 5.01
N ILE A 39 6.74 10.66 3.94
CA ILE A 39 6.30 11.11 2.61
C ILE A 39 4.88 11.64 2.66
N LEU A 40 3.93 10.93 3.29
CA LEU A 40 2.55 11.38 3.44
C LEU A 40 2.46 12.75 4.12
N ARG A 41 3.27 12.99 5.17
CA ARG A 41 3.32 14.30 5.83
C ARG A 41 3.82 15.40 4.91
N LYS A 42 4.77 15.10 4.01
CA LYS A 42 5.32 16.05 3.04
C LYS A 42 4.40 16.26 1.82
N ALA A 43 3.77 15.20 1.34
CA ALA A 43 2.86 15.21 0.18
C ALA A 43 1.53 15.90 0.51
N LYS A 44 1.04 15.76 1.75
CA LYS A 44 -0.22 16.37 2.21
C LYS A 44 -0.33 17.88 1.89
N PRO A 45 0.59 18.76 2.33
CA PRO A 45 0.50 20.20 2.02
C PRO A 45 0.62 20.50 0.51
N ILE A 46 1.37 19.70 -0.26
CA ILE A 46 1.48 19.84 -1.72
C ILE A 46 0.13 19.55 -2.38
N LEU A 47 -0.51 18.44 -2.01
CA LEU A 47 -1.84 18.09 -2.50
C LEU A 47 -2.87 19.16 -2.16
N PHE A 48 -2.94 19.58 -0.89
CA PHE A 48 -3.91 20.60 -0.46
C PHE A 48 -3.67 21.96 -1.12
N GLY A 49 -2.41 22.36 -1.32
CA GLY A 49 -2.06 23.55 -2.08
C GLY A 49 -2.56 23.48 -3.52
N ALA A 50 -2.38 22.35 -4.19
CA ALA A 50 -2.83 22.13 -5.55
C ALA A 50 -4.36 22.13 -5.68
N LEU A 51 -5.08 21.47 -4.75
CA LEU A 51 -6.54 21.47 -4.71
C LEU A 51 -7.10 22.89 -4.50
N LYS A 52 -6.52 23.66 -3.56
CA LYS A 52 -6.88 25.06 -3.32
C LYS A 52 -6.66 25.92 -4.55
N ALA A 53 -5.52 25.77 -5.23
CA ALA A 53 -5.20 26.51 -6.46
C ALA A 53 -6.21 26.22 -7.60
N ALA A 54 -6.76 24.99 -7.64
CA ALA A 54 -7.82 24.62 -8.58
C ALA A 54 -9.23 25.12 -8.17
N GLY A 55 -9.36 25.70 -6.97
CA GLY A 55 -10.65 26.13 -6.41
C GLY A 55 -11.56 24.96 -6.02
N ILE A 56 -10.96 23.81 -5.67
CA ILE A 56 -11.65 22.64 -5.12
C ILE A 56 -11.70 22.81 -3.60
N ASN A 57 -12.90 22.69 -3.00
CA ASN A 57 -13.06 22.75 -1.56
C ASN A 57 -13.09 21.35 -0.90
N ARG A 58 -13.59 20.34 -1.62
CA ARG A 58 -13.75 18.97 -1.15
C ARG A 58 -13.45 17.98 -2.26
N VAL A 59 -12.76 16.89 -1.91
CA VAL A 59 -12.72 15.66 -2.71
C VAL A 59 -13.30 14.51 -1.90
N THR A 60 -14.17 13.73 -2.51
CA THR A 60 -14.72 12.48 -1.95
C THR A 60 -14.19 11.31 -2.75
N VAL A 61 -13.59 10.34 -2.05
CA VAL A 61 -13.20 9.04 -2.60
C VAL A 61 -14.15 8.00 -2.04
N SER A 62 -14.99 7.42 -2.89
CA SER A 62 -15.89 6.32 -2.49
C SER A 62 -15.22 5.00 -2.82
N PHE A 63 -15.34 4.02 -1.92
CA PHE A 63 -14.67 2.73 -2.06
C PHE A 63 -15.55 1.60 -1.54
N ASP A 64 -15.30 0.41 -2.08
CA ASP A 64 -15.93 -0.85 -1.70
C ASP A 64 -14.92 -1.98 -1.87
N GLY A 65 -15.02 -3.01 -1.03
CA GLY A 65 -14.14 -4.16 -1.08
C GLY A 65 -14.65 -5.33 -0.27
N SER A 66 -14.06 -6.51 -0.49
CA SER A 66 -14.24 -7.76 0.24
C SER A 66 -13.08 -8.72 -0.03
N GLY A 67 -12.71 -9.54 0.97
CA GLY A 67 -11.66 -10.55 0.81
C GLY A 67 -10.27 -9.93 0.62
N ASP A 68 -9.58 -10.23 -0.47
CA ASP A 68 -8.31 -9.58 -0.86
C ASP A 68 -8.53 -8.38 -1.81
N SER A 69 -9.78 -8.09 -2.13
CA SER A 69 -10.16 -7.21 -3.23
C SER A 69 -10.78 -5.93 -2.70
N GLY A 70 -10.13 -4.79 -2.95
CA GLY A 70 -10.68 -3.47 -2.71
C GLY A 70 -10.59 -2.61 -3.96
N GLN A 71 -11.58 -1.74 -4.16
CA GLN A 71 -11.61 -0.83 -5.29
C GLN A 71 -12.08 0.57 -4.89
N ILE A 72 -11.58 1.56 -5.62
CA ILE A 72 -12.13 2.91 -5.59
C ILE A 72 -13.24 2.96 -6.62
N GLU A 73 -14.45 3.24 -6.16
CA GLU A 73 -15.65 3.40 -7.00
C GLU A 73 -15.61 4.74 -7.74
N SER A 74 -15.25 5.81 -7.04
CA SER A 74 -15.24 7.16 -7.59
C SER A 74 -14.24 8.06 -6.88
N ILE A 75 -13.81 9.10 -7.60
CA ILE A 75 -13.10 10.24 -7.02
C ILE A 75 -13.79 11.49 -7.58
N GLU A 76 -14.54 12.17 -6.72
CA GLU A 76 -15.36 13.30 -7.09
C GLU A 76 -14.86 14.56 -6.39
N ALA A 77 -14.67 15.64 -7.15
CA ALA A 77 -14.23 16.92 -6.63
C ALA A 77 -15.38 17.95 -6.70
N TYR A 78 -15.41 18.83 -5.70
CA TYR A 78 -16.44 19.84 -5.55
C TYR A 78 -15.83 21.21 -5.26
N ARG A 79 -16.54 22.25 -5.69
CA ARG A 79 -16.38 23.64 -5.24
C ARG A 79 -17.35 23.92 -4.08
N ALA A 80 -17.38 25.19 -3.67
CA ALA A 80 -18.41 25.72 -2.78
C ALA A 80 -19.82 25.27 -3.18
N GLU A 81 -20.70 25.11 -2.20
CA GLU A 81 -22.11 24.76 -2.42
C GLU A 81 -22.32 23.40 -3.13
N ASN A 82 -21.35 22.47 -3.01
CA ASN A 82 -21.36 21.14 -3.62
C ASN A 82 -21.40 21.15 -5.17
N GLN A 83 -20.91 22.21 -5.82
CA GLN A 83 -20.85 22.24 -7.28
C GLN A 83 -19.74 21.30 -7.79
N PRO A 84 -20.05 20.28 -8.63
CA PRO A 84 -19.03 19.39 -9.17
C PRO A 84 -18.00 20.14 -10.04
N ILE A 85 -16.76 19.66 -10.01
CA ILE A 85 -15.65 20.16 -10.82
C ILE A 85 -14.71 19.00 -11.15
N ASP A 86 -14.14 19.01 -12.35
CA ASP A 86 -13.09 18.06 -12.72
C ASP A 86 -11.80 18.33 -11.93
N LEU A 87 -11.12 17.25 -11.56
CA LEU A 87 -9.76 17.33 -11.06
C LEU A 87 -8.82 17.82 -12.17
N PRO A 88 -7.82 18.66 -11.85
CA PRO A 88 -6.80 19.05 -12.82
C PRO A 88 -6.07 17.83 -13.40
N ALA A 89 -5.94 17.82 -14.73
CA ALA A 89 -5.20 16.80 -15.47
C ALA A 89 -3.71 17.14 -15.67
N GLU A 90 -3.23 18.22 -15.04
CA GLU A 90 -1.81 18.58 -15.06
C GLU A 90 -1.07 17.83 -13.95
N PRO A 91 0.04 17.15 -14.25
CA PRO A 91 0.89 16.52 -13.24
C PRO A 91 1.54 17.56 -12.32
N ILE A 92 1.68 17.22 -11.03
CA ILE A 92 2.43 18.02 -10.06
C ILE A 92 3.57 17.19 -9.45
N PRO A 93 4.71 17.83 -9.11
CA PRO A 93 5.77 17.16 -8.37
C PRO A 93 5.35 16.91 -6.92
N TYR A 94 5.67 15.74 -6.39
CA TYR A 94 5.47 15.38 -4.98
C TYR A 94 6.52 14.33 -4.56
N PRO A 95 6.86 14.26 -3.26
CA PRO A 95 7.78 13.25 -2.77
C PRO A 95 7.10 11.88 -2.78
N PHE A 96 7.85 10.83 -3.09
CA PHE A 96 7.37 9.44 -3.17
C PHE A 96 8.41 8.49 -2.56
N ALA A 97 7.95 7.45 -1.87
CA ALA A 97 8.82 6.39 -1.37
C ALA A 97 8.91 5.27 -2.41
N THR A 98 10.11 4.80 -2.72
CA THR A 98 10.33 3.56 -3.49
C THR A 98 10.96 2.50 -2.62
N MET A 99 10.67 1.24 -2.94
CA MET A 99 11.39 0.06 -2.46
C MET A 99 11.75 -0.78 -3.68
N GLU A 100 12.99 -0.66 -4.15
CA GLU A 100 13.45 -1.33 -5.36
C GLU A 100 14.30 -2.54 -5.01
N GLU A 101 14.11 -3.64 -5.72
CA GLU A 101 14.96 -4.82 -5.58
C GLU A 101 16.32 -4.55 -6.22
N ARG A 102 17.39 -4.76 -5.45
CA ARG A 102 18.78 -4.69 -5.89
C ARG A 102 19.44 -6.04 -5.81
N TYR A 103 20.45 -6.24 -6.67
CA TYR A 103 21.16 -7.49 -6.76
C TYR A 103 22.67 -7.22 -6.60
N GLU A 104 23.21 -7.49 -5.41
CA GLU A 104 24.62 -7.25 -5.11
C GLU A 104 25.43 -8.54 -5.15
N PRO A 105 26.74 -8.51 -5.44
CA PRO A 105 27.59 -9.69 -5.33
C PRO A 105 27.54 -10.25 -3.90
N CYS A 106 27.16 -11.52 -3.76
CA CYS A 106 27.16 -12.16 -2.45
C CYS A 106 28.58 -12.26 -1.90
N SER A 107 28.84 -11.70 -0.72
CA SER A 107 30.15 -11.78 -0.05
C SER A 107 30.50 -13.21 0.41
N GLU A 108 29.51 -14.11 0.49
CA GLU A 108 29.65 -15.41 1.15
C GLU A 108 29.62 -16.62 0.20
N THR A 109 29.47 -16.45 -1.12
CA THR A 109 29.33 -17.56 -2.07
C THR A 109 30.39 -17.56 -3.19
N PRO A 110 30.92 -18.73 -3.61
CA PRO A 110 31.85 -18.81 -4.75
C PRO A 110 31.18 -18.39 -6.07
N SER A 111 31.78 -17.38 -6.70
CA SER A 111 31.61 -16.89 -8.10
C SER A 111 30.24 -16.99 -8.76
N GLY A 112 29.55 -15.84 -8.84
CA GLY A 112 28.49 -15.56 -9.83
C GLY A 112 27.08 -15.39 -9.27
N GLN A 113 26.84 -15.76 -8.02
CA GLN A 113 25.56 -15.52 -7.34
C GLN A 113 25.42 -14.05 -6.94
N ARG A 114 24.24 -13.47 -7.19
CA ARG A 114 23.83 -12.16 -6.70
C ARG A 114 22.83 -12.33 -5.57
N CYS A 115 23.01 -11.59 -4.50
CA CYS A 115 22.13 -11.55 -3.34
C CYS A 115 21.08 -10.47 -3.61
N ALA A 116 19.81 -10.88 -3.56
CA ALA A 116 18.70 -9.94 -3.61
C ALA A 116 18.67 -9.14 -2.30
N GLY A 117 18.69 -7.83 -2.41
CA GLY A 117 18.46 -6.88 -1.34
C GLY A 117 17.45 -5.84 -1.79
N TYR A 118 17.13 -4.90 -0.92
CA TYR A 118 16.17 -3.85 -1.22
C TYR A 118 16.77 -2.48 -0.95
N GLU A 119 16.42 -1.53 -1.81
CA GLU A 119 16.73 -0.12 -1.64
C GLU A 119 15.47 0.64 -1.32
N VAL A 120 15.46 1.31 -0.17
CA VAL A 120 14.41 2.27 0.17
C VAL A 120 14.93 3.68 -0.09
N GLN A 121 14.18 4.45 -0.89
CA GLN A 121 14.57 5.82 -1.23
C GLN A 121 13.36 6.75 -1.24
N GLU A 122 13.63 8.02 -0.90
CA GLU A 122 12.74 9.12 -1.22
C GLU A 122 13.15 9.69 -2.57
N ILE A 123 12.20 9.77 -3.49
CA ILE A 123 12.37 10.39 -4.80
C ILE A 123 11.34 11.51 -4.99
N GLU A 124 11.59 12.39 -5.95
CA GLU A 124 10.56 13.28 -6.48
C GLU A 124 9.89 12.60 -7.68
N LYS A 125 8.56 12.49 -7.66
CA LYS A 125 7.75 11.98 -8.76
C LYS A 125 6.82 13.08 -9.25
N SER A 126 6.47 13.03 -10.53
CA SER A 126 5.40 13.86 -11.08
C SER A 126 4.20 12.98 -11.41
N SER A 127 3.02 13.34 -10.92
CA SER A 127 1.79 12.54 -11.12
C SER A 127 0.55 13.42 -11.11
N LEU A 128 -0.54 12.91 -11.68
CA LEU A 128 -1.84 13.56 -11.63
C LEU A 128 -2.34 13.66 -10.18
N ILE A 129 -3.03 14.75 -9.85
CA ILE A 129 -3.66 14.95 -8.54
C ILE A 129 -4.53 13.76 -8.16
N GLN A 130 -5.29 13.20 -9.12
CA GLN A 130 -6.11 12.02 -8.91
C GLN A 130 -5.29 10.81 -8.42
N ASN A 131 -4.10 10.59 -8.96
CA ASN A 131 -3.25 9.47 -8.55
C ASN A 131 -2.63 9.70 -7.17
N ILE A 132 -2.25 10.95 -6.86
CA ILE A 132 -1.74 11.30 -5.53
C ILE A 132 -2.83 11.08 -4.47
N ILE A 133 -4.09 11.43 -4.77
CA ILE A 133 -5.24 11.14 -3.92
C ILE A 133 -5.39 9.64 -3.69
N LYS A 134 -5.30 8.82 -4.74
CA LYS A 134 -5.37 7.35 -4.64
C LYS A 134 -4.28 6.79 -3.73
N GLU A 135 -3.04 7.22 -3.93
CA GLU A 135 -1.89 6.76 -3.12
C GLU A 135 -2.08 7.12 -1.64
N ILE A 136 -2.44 8.39 -1.34
CA ILE A 136 -2.71 8.82 0.03
C ILE A 136 -3.90 8.07 0.64
N PHE A 137 -4.95 7.81 -0.15
CA PHE A 137 -6.10 7.04 0.30
C PHE A 137 -5.71 5.61 0.68
N TRP A 138 -5.00 4.89 -0.20
CA TRP A 138 -4.56 3.52 0.07
C TRP A 138 -3.61 3.42 1.25
N ASP A 139 -2.69 4.36 1.38
CA ASP A 139 -1.81 4.44 2.55
C ASP A 139 -2.62 4.73 3.83
N PHE A 140 -3.63 5.60 3.78
CA PHE A 140 -4.41 5.97 4.96
C PHE A 140 -5.34 4.85 5.42
N ILE A 141 -6.05 4.19 4.49
CA ILE A 141 -6.91 3.05 4.81
C ILE A 141 -6.09 1.87 5.32
N GLY A 142 -4.96 1.54 4.68
CA GLY A 142 -4.05 0.47 5.12
C GLY A 142 -3.40 0.76 6.49
N ALA A 143 -3.10 2.02 6.80
CA ALA A 143 -2.59 2.40 8.12
C ALA A 143 -3.65 2.38 9.25
N LYS A 144 -4.94 2.30 8.92
CA LYS A 144 -6.05 2.27 9.89
C LYS A 144 -6.76 0.95 9.98
N HIS A 145 -6.68 0.14 8.93
CA HIS A 145 -7.33 -1.15 8.80
C HIS A 145 -6.32 -2.11 8.18
N ASP A 146 -6.02 -3.21 8.88
CA ASP A 146 -5.08 -4.26 8.45
C ASP A 146 -5.68 -5.12 7.32
N GLY A 147 -6.09 -4.47 6.22
CA GLY A 147 -6.64 -5.11 5.03
C GLY A 147 -8.12 -5.46 5.09
N TRP A 148 -8.57 -6.09 4.00
CA TRP A 148 -9.93 -6.60 3.77
C TRP A 148 -10.06 -8.09 4.19
N GLU A 149 -8.97 -8.66 4.72
CA GLU A 149 -8.61 -10.06 4.50
C GLU A 149 -9.39 -11.10 5.32
N ASP A 150 -10.15 -10.67 6.35
CA ASP A 150 -10.80 -11.60 7.28
C ASP A 150 -12.34 -11.49 7.31
N GLY A 151 -12.98 -10.91 6.29
CA GLY A 151 -14.44 -10.78 6.33
C GLY A 151 -15.17 -10.49 5.02
N GLU A 152 -16.46 -10.18 5.18
CA GLU A 152 -17.41 -9.75 4.15
C GLU A 152 -17.03 -8.40 3.50
N GLY A 153 -15.89 -7.84 3.89
CA GLY A 153 -15.39 -6.57 3.39
C GLY A 153 -16.07 -5.38 4.03
N GLY A 154 -16.24 -4.33 3.25
CA GLY A 154 -16.70 -3.05 3.73
C GLY A 154 -16.71 -1.97 2.65
N TYR A 155 -17.24 -0.82 3.00
CA TYR A 155 -17.39 0.30 2.08
C TYR A 155 -17.38 1.60 2.86
N GLY A 156 -17.13 2.70 2.16
CA GLY A 156 -17.19 4.00 2.79
C GLY A 156 -16.66 5.11 1.92
N GLU A 157 -16.30 6.19 2.59
CA GLU A 157 -15.84 7.41 1.95
C GLU A 157 -14.60 7.95 2.64
N CYS A 158 -13.63 8.41 1.85
CA CYS A 158 -12.53 9.22 2.32
C CYS A 158 -12.69 10.64 1.80
N VAL A 159 -12.83 11.60 2.71
CA VAL A 159 -13.09 13.00 2.40
C VAL A 159 -11.85 13.85 2.65
N PHE A 160 -11.37 14.52 1.62
CA PHE A 160 -10.32 15.53 1.67
C PHE A 160 -10.97 16.90 1.75
N ASP A 161 -10.95 17.50 2.93
CA ASP A 161 -11.45 18.86 3.16
C ASP A 161 -10.30 19.84 3.03
N THR A 162 -10.35 20.69 2.01
CA THR A 162 -9.26 21.63 1.72
C THR A 162 -9.28 22.86 2.61
N GLU A 163 -10.43 23.27 3.14
CA GLU A 163 -10.53 24.48 3.96
C GLU A 163 -9.77 24.28 5.27
N ILE A 164 -10.03 23.15 5.94
CA ILE A 164 -9.36 22.78 7.19
C ILE A 164 -8.16 21.84 6.99
N GLU A 165 -7.81 21.50 5.74
CA GLU A 165 -6.72 20.60 5.36
C GLU A 165 -6.77 19.25 6.10
N THR A 166 -7.94 18.63 6.16
CA THR A 166 -8.16 17.34 6.82
C THR A 166 -8.48 16.24 5.83
N ILE A 167 -8.12 15.01 6.20
CA ILE A 167 -8.49 13.79 5.49
C ILE A 167 -9.26 12.95 6.49
N ARG A 168 -10.54 12.68 6.23
CA ARG A 168 -11.43 11.89 7.09
C ARG A 168 -11.81 10.61 6.39
N LEU A 169 -11.46 9.49 6.99
CA LEU A 169 -11.88 8.17 6.53
C LEU A 169 -13.11 7.73 7.32
N GLU A 170 -14.18 7.40 6.60
CA GLU A 170 -15.36 6.73 7.10
C GLU A 170 -15.39 5.32 6.50
N MET A 171 -15.55 4.31 7.35
CA MET A 171 -15.50 2.90 6.98
C MET A 171 -16.65 2.15 7.64
N ASN A 172 -17.40 1.39 6.84
CA ASN A 172 -18.45 0.48 7.27
C ASN A 172 -17.98 -0.95 7.01
N ALA A 173 -17.79 -1.75 8.07
CA ALA A 173 -17.46 -3.16 7.94
C ALA A 173 -18.74 -4.00 7.76
N ARG A 174 -18.69 -4.99 6.87
CA ARG A 174 -19.72 -6.01 6.70
C ARG A 174 -19.40 -7.21 7.58
N TYR A 175 -20.43 -7.87 8.10
CA TYR A 175 -20.28 -9.12 8.85
C TYR A 175 -21.43 -10.07 8.54
N THR A 176 -21.14 -11.37 8.57
CA THR A 176 -22.13 -12.46 8.48
C THR A 176 -22.09 -13.26 9.76
N GLU A 177 -23.24 -13.50 10.37
CA GLU A 177 -23.40 -14.35 11.54
C GLU A 177 -24.30 -15.55 11.17
N THR A 178 -23.84 -16.77 11.45
CA THR A 178 -24.61 -18.00 11.22
C THR A 178 -24.76 -18.76 12.53
N ASN A 179 -26.01 -18.96 12.97
CA ASN A 179 -26.35 -19.77 14.14
C ASN A 179 -27.03 -21.06 13.68
N TYR A 180 -26.46 -22.22 14.05
CA TYR A 180 -26.99 -23.54 13.72
C TYR A 180 -27.41 -24.28 15.00
N PHE A 181 -28.62 -24.83 14.98
CA PHE A 181 -29.16 -25.66 16.05
C PHE A 181 -29.71 -26.94 15.45
N GLU A 182 -29.31 -28.08 16.00
CA GLU A 182 -29.81 -29.41 15.64
C GLU A 182 -30.42 -30.07 16.88
N HIS A 183 -31.60 -30.65 16.72
CA HIS A 183 -32.32 -31.31 17.80
C HIS A 183 -32.86 -32.65 17.30
N GLU A 184 -32.55 -33.72 18.03
CA GLU A 184 -33.08 -35.07 17.80
C GLU A 184 -34.03 -35.47 18.94
N MET A 185 -34.99 -36.36 18.67
CA MET A 185 -35.99 -36.85 19.64
C MET A 185 -35.70 -38.26 20.10
#